data_AF-A0A553GXL0-F1
#
_entry.id   AF-A0A553GXL0-F1
#
_cell.length_a   1.000
_cell.length_b   1.000
_cell.length_c   1.000
_cell.angle_alpha   90.00
_cell.angle_beta   90.00
_cell.angle_gamma   90.00
#
_symmetry.space_group_name_H-M   'P 1'
#
loop_
_entity.id
_entity.type
_entity.pdbx_description
1 polymer ?
#
loop_
_entity_poly.entity_id
_entity_poly.type
_entity_poly.pdbx_seq_one_letter_code
_entity_poly.pdbx_strand_id
1 'polypeptide(L)'
;MNSTRLHTLFALGALLLGTSLSACAVDAPAVSPSHCDSQTPHNLRQIGDYRVLLYEPDDEAAPQAWQGPVCIEADTLAKACVLDLSLVKAVEPGPKPGTLRITTFSGSMAYRQDVDPRACPRP
;
A
#
# COMPACT_ATOMS: atom_id res chain seq x y z
N MET A 1 -88.01 16.76 0.13
CA MET A 1 -87.22 16.08 -0.93
C MET A 1 -85.81 16.64 -0.86
N ASN A 2 -84.69 15.98 -0.58
CA ASN A 2 -84.26 14.65 -0.09
C ASN A 2 -82.95 14.95 0.67
N SER A 3 -82.83 14.68 1.97
CA SER A 3 -82.29 13.45 2.59
C SER A 3 -81.04 12.86 1.93
N THR A 4 -79.82 13.20 2.41
CA THR A 4 -78.93 12.50 3.39
C THR A 4 -78.24 11.21 2.92
N ARG A 5 -76.94 11.13 3.29
CA ARG A 5 -76.11 9.93 3.59
C ARG A 5 -75.47 9.19 2.41
N LEU A 6 -74.33 8.51 2.51
CA LEU A 6 -73.25 8.36 3.51
C LEU A 6 -72.37 7.19 2.98
N HIS A 7 -71.05 7.37 2.83
CA HIS A 7 -69.99 6.32 2.79
C HIS A 7 -70.12 5.32 1.59
N THR A 8 -69.14 4.54 1.12
CA THR A 8 -68.02 3.84 1.75
C THR A 8 -67.06 3.35 0.65
N LEU A 9 -65.79 3.24 1.03
CA LEU A 9 -64.58 2.59 0.47
C LEU A 9 -64.72 1.44 -0.55
N PHE A 10 -63.68 1.24 -1.38
CA PHE A 10 -62.82 0.04 -1.54
C PHE A 10 -61.95 0.26 -2.82
N ALA A 11 -60.66 0.61 -2.77
CA ALA A 11 -59.46 -0.09 -2.27
C ALA A 11 -58.79 -1.03 -3.31
N LEU A 12 -57.49 -0.76 -3.49
CA LEU A 12 -56.38 -1.60 -3.95
C LEU A 12 -56.23 -1.95 -5.45
N GLY A 13 -55.06 -1.55 -5.97
CA GLY A 13 -54.49 -2.12 -7.19
C GLY A 13 -53.27 -1.38 -7.75
N ALA A 14 -52.43 -0.73 -6.93
CA ALA A 14 -51.19 -0.11 -7.41
C ALA A 14 -50.02 -1.05 -7.17
N LEU A 15 -49.60 -1.75 -8.22
CA LEU A 15 -48.45 -2.64 -8.21
C LEU A 15 -47.57 -2.27 -9.40
N LEU A 16 -46.65 -1.33 -9.21
CA LEU A 16 -45.49 -1.16 -10.08
C LEU A 16 -44.25 -0.92 -9.23
N LEU A 17 -43.33 -1.87 -9.38
CA LEU A 17 -42.08 -1.99 -8.68
C LEU A 17 -41.08 -0.93 -9.14
N GLY A 18 -40.33 -0.41 -8.17
CA GLY A 18 -38.86 -0.37 -8.19
C GLY A 18 -38.16 0.47 -9.26
N THR A 19 -37.61 1.60 -8.85
CA THR A 19 -36.28 2.06 -9.29
C THR A 19 -35.54 2.69 -8.11
N SER A 20 -34.98 1.84 -7.25
CA SER A 20 -33.92 2.24 -6.34
C SER A 20 -32.62 2.25 -7.13
N LEU A 21 -32.02 3.40 -7.41
CA LEU A 21 -30.64 3.51 -7.88
C LEU A 21 -30.20 4.98 -7.75
N SER A 22 -29.57 5.31 -6.63
CA SER A 22 -28.43 6.24 -6.66
C SER A 22 -27.52 5.86 -5.50
N ALA A 23 -26.78 4.78 -5.72
CA ALA A 23 -25.65 4.45 -4.88
C ALA A 23 -24.61 5.56 -5.10
N CYS A 24 -24.17 6.18 -4.00
CA CYS A 24 -23.02 7.06 -3.98
C CYS A 24 -21.80 6.26 -4.46
N ALA A 25 -21.44 6.38 -5.73
CA ALA A 25 -20.11 6.03 -6.19
C ALA A 25 -19.18 7.15 -5.71
N VAL A 26 -18.78 7.08 -4.43
CA VAL A 26 -17.58 7.77 -3.96
C VAL A 26 -16.43 7.08 -4.68
N ASP A 27 -15.86 7.75 -5.68
CA ASP A 27 -14.59 7.41 -6.29
C ASP A 27 -13.56 7.26 -5.16
N ALA A 28 -13.36 6.03 -4.70
CA ALA A 28 -12.17 5.70 -3.94
C ALA A 28 -11.01 5.86 -4.92
N PRO A 29 -9.98 6.68 -4.61
CA PRO A 29 -8.81 6.76 -5.47
C PRO A 29 -8.30 5.33 -5.67
N ALA A 30 -8.11 4.94 -6.93
CA ALA A 30 -7.57 3.64 -7.28
C ALA A 30 -6.26 3.48 -6.52
N VAL A 31 -6.28 2.68 -5.45
CA VAL A 31 -5.10 2.34 -4.69
C VAL A 31 -4.28 1.49 -5.64
N SER A 32 -3.25 2.10 -6.25
CA SER A 32 -2.25 1.36 -7.02
C SER A 32 -1.82 0.18 -6.17
N PRO A 33 -1.93 -1.06 -6.65
CA PRO A 33 -1.57 -2.22 -5.85
C PRO A 33 -0.12 -2.05 -5.39
N SER A 34 0.12 -2.20 -4.08
CA SER A 34 1.47 -2.12 -3.54
C SER A 34 2.34 -3.15 -4.26
N HIS A 35 3.48 -2.71 -4.78
CA HIS A 35 4.37 -3.59 -5.51
C HIS A 35 5.16 -4.48 -4.55
N CYS A 36 5.32 -4.03 -3.31
CA CYS A 36 5.86 -4.81 -2.21
C CYS A 36 4.75 -5.61 -1.51
N ASP A 37 5.08 -6.82 -1.06
CA ASP A 37 4.16 -7.63 -0.25
C ASP A 37 4.00 -7.01 1.14
N SER A 38 2.83 -6.43 1.39
CA SER A 38 2.49 -5.79 2.66
C SER A 38 1.95 -6.76 3.71
N GLN A 39 1.66 -8.01 3.35
CA GLN A 39 1.14 -9.03 4.27
C GLN A 39 2.27 -9.73 5.04
N THR A 40 3.44 -9.91 4.41
CA THR A 40 4.62 -10.45 5.09
C THR A 40 5.12 -9.46 6.15
N PRO A 41 5.42 -9.90 7.40
CA PRO A 41 5.97 -9.03 8.43
C PRO A 41 7.21 -8.27 7.96
N HIS A 42 7.20 -6.95 8.14
CA HIS A 42 8.24 -6.06 7.67
C HIS A 42 8.34 -4.81 8.53
N ASN A 43 9.50 -4.16 8.45
CA ASN A 43 9.68 -2.81 8.95
C ASN A 43 9.54 -1.82 7.79
N LEU A 44 8.64 -0.86 7.92
CA LEU A 44 8.47 0.21 6.94
C LEU A 44 9.29 1.44 7.35
N ARG A 45 10.08 1.97 6.42
CA ARG A 45 10.76 3.26 6.55
C ARG A 45 10.34 4.19 5.42
N GLN A 46 9.98 5.44 5.77
CA GLN A 46 9.75 6.50 4.79
C GLN A 46 11.04 7.30 4.60
N ILE A 47 11.52 7.40 3.36
CA ILE A 47 12.75 8.15 3.01
C ILE A 47 12.45 9.02 1.80
N GLY A 48 12.16 10.30 2.03
CA GLY A 48 11.63 11.19 0.99
C GLY A 48 10.32 10.62 0.44
N ASP A 49 10.26 10.43 -0.88
CA ASP A 49 9.08 9.87 -1.56
C ASP A 49 9.07 8.32 -1.55
N TYR A 50 10.14 7.68 -1.06
CA TYR A 50 10.26 6.22 -1.06
C TYR A 50 9.72 5.59 0.21
N ARG A 51 8.91 4.54 0.03
CA ARG A 51 8.55 3.57 1.06
C ARG A 51 9.49 2.37 0.94
N VAL A 52 10.24 2.11 2.00
CA VAL A 52 11.22 1.01 2.06
C VAL A 52 10.75 -0.02 3.06
N LEU A 53 10.48 -1.24 2.59
CA LEU A 53 10.08 -2.39 3.39
C LEU A 53 11.30 -3.30 3.59
N LEU A 54 11.62 -3.56 4.86
CA LEU A 54 12.72 -4.42 5.30
C LEU A 54 12.14 -5.69 5.92
N TYR A 55 12.47 -6.84 5.34
CA TYR A 55 11.90 -8.14 5.71
C TYR A 55 12.87 -8.97 6.55
N GLU A 56 12.32 -9.93 7.30
CA GLU A 56 13.07 -10.88 8.13
C GLU A 56 14.06 -10.20 9.08
N PRO A 57 13.56 -9.43 10.08
CA PRO A 57 14.43 -8.88 11.11
C PRO A 57 15.17 -10.01 11.86
N ASP A 58 16.41 -9.74 12.28
CA ASP A 58 17.20 -10.67 13.10
C ASP A 58 16.61 -10.87 14.51
N ASP A 59 15.95 -9.85 15.04
CA ASP A 59 15.14 -9.88 16.26
C ASP A 59 13.83 -9.10 16.01
N GLU A 60 12.68 -9.72 16.30
CA GLU A 60 11.37 -9.11 16.02
C GLU A 60 11.04 -7.92 16.94
N ALA A 61 11.57 -7.89 18.16
CA ALA A 61 11.28 -6.86 19.15
C ALA A 61 12.22 -5.65 19.04
N ALA A 62 13.49 -5.88 18.68
CA ALA A 62 14.52 -4.86 18.63
C ALA A 62 15.53 -5.12 17.47
N PRO A 63 15.06 -5.06 16.20
CA PRO A 63 15.87 -5.43 15.05
C PRO A 63 17.14 -4.60 14.94
N GLN A 64 18.27 -5.29 14.79
CA GLN A 64 19.58 -4.70 14.51
C GLN A 64 19.99 -4.90 13.04
N ALA A 65 19.47 -5.93 12.39
CA ALA A 65 19.66 -6.21 10.99
C ALA A 65 18.45 -6.91 10.36
N TRP A 66 18.38 -6.91 9.03
CA TRP A 66 17.36 -7.60 8.25
C TRP A 66 18.02 -8.59 7.29
N GLN A 67 17.50 -9.82 7.24
CA GLN A 67 18.04 -10.93 6.45
C GLN A 67 17.33 -11.12 5.12
N GLY A 68 16.09 -10.62 5.03
CA GLY A 68 15.25 -10.75 3.86
C GLY A 68 15.46 -9.61 2.87
N PRO A 69 14.77 -9.66 1.72
CA PRO A 69 14.94 -8.66 0.68
C PRO A 69 14.63 -7.24 1.17
N VAL A 70 15.12 -6.24 0.44
CA VAL A 70 14.71 -4.85 0.60
C VAL A 70 13.78 -4.51 -0.56
N CYS A 71 12.54 -4.16 -0.25
CA CYS A 71 11.59 -3.69 -1.26
C CYS A 71 11.41 -2.18 -1.16
N ILE A 72 11.55 -1.48 -2.28
CA ILE A 72 11.48 -0.03 -2.38
C ILE A 72 10.38 0.30 -3.39
N GLU A 73 9.38 1.06 -2.95
CA GLU A 73 8.31 1.56 -3.81
C GLU A 73 8.13 3.08 -3.65
N ALA A 74 7.63 3.71 -4.71
CA ALA A 74 7.14 5.08 -4.70
C ALA A 74 6.18 5.26 -5.88
N ASP A 75 5.28 6.24 -5.79
CA ASP A 75 4.33 6.55 -6.87
C ASP A 75 5.01 6.98 -8.17
N THR A 76 6.25 7.48 -8.06
CA THR A 76 7.08 7.86 -9.21
C THR A 76 7.78 6.69 -9.89
N LEU A 77 7.73 5.48 -9.29
CA LEU A 77 8.32 4.29 -9.85
C LEU A 77 7.27 3.50 -10.64
N ALA A 78 7.63 3.08 -11.84
CA ALA A 78 6.78 2.21 -12.65
C ALA A 78 6.62 0.78 -12.07
N LYS A 79 7.49 0.37 -11.15
CA LYS A 79 7.51 -0.92 -10.45
C LYS A 79 8.30 -0.77 -9.13
N ALA A 80 8.09 -1.66 -8.16
CA ALA A 80 9.02 -1.75 -7.03
C ALA A 80 10.43 -2.15 -7.50
N CYS A 81 11.41 -1.66 -6.75
CA CYS A 81 12.76 -2.18 -6.73
C CYS A 81 12.89 -3.18 -5.60
N VAL A 82 13.17 -4.43 -5.92
CA VAL A 82 13.41 -5.50 -4.94
C VAL A 82 14.87 -5.90 -5.02
N LEU A 83 15.56 -5.84 -3.88
CA LEU A 83 16.97 -6.21 -3.78
C LEU A 83 17.09 -7.39 -2.82
N ASP A 84 17.64 -8.50 -3.31
CA ASP A 84 17.93 -9.66 -2.48
C ASP A 84 19.23 -9.41 -1.70
N LEU A 85 19.10 -8.82 -0.51
CA LEU A 85 20.20 -8.40 0.34
C LEU A 85 19.97 -8.92 1.75
N SER A 86 20.97 -9.61 2.30
CA SER A 86 20.97 -10.00 3.71
C SER A 86 21.81 -9.05 4.57
N LEU A 87 21.65 -9.13 5.89
CA LEU A 87 22.41 -8.36 6.88
C LEU A 87 22.33 -6.85 6.66
N VAL A 88 21.20 -6.36 6.16
CA VAL A 88 20.94 -4.92 5.99
C VAL A 88 20.85 -4.30 7.38
N LYS A 89 21.62 -3.25 7.65
CA LYS A 89 21.63 -2.55 8.95
C LYS A 89 20.97 -1.18 8.88
N ALA A 90 21.09 -0.52 7.74
CA ALA A 90 20.54 0.82 7.54
C ALA A 90 20.16 1.05 6.08
N VAL A 91 19.08 1.80 5.90
CA VAL A 91 18.72 2.43 4.63
C VAL A 91 18.53 3.93 4.91
N GLU A 92 19.25 4.75 4.15
CA GLU A 92 19.36 6.19 4.35
C GLU A 92 19.22 6.92 3.01
N PRO A 93 18.95 8.24 3.00
CA PRO A 93 19.09 9.03 1.78
C PRO A 93 20.48 8.86 1.15
N GLY A 94 20.53 8.62 -0.15
CA GLY A 94 21.78 8.53 -0.90
C GLY A 94 22.43 9.89 -1.15
N PRO A 95 23.67 9.93 -1.64
CA PRO A 95 24.40 11.17 -1.90
C PRO A 95 23.87 11.94 -3.12
N LYS A 96 23.07 11.30 -3.97
CA LYS A 96 22.45 11.91 -5.15
C LYS A 96 20.93 11.97 -4.96
N PRO A 97 20.24 13.02 -5.46
CA PRO A 97 18.79 13.09 -5.42
C PRO A 97 18.15 11.84 -6.04
N GLY A 98 17.15 11.29 -5.35
CA GLY A 98 16.43 10.09 -5.81
C GLY A 98 17.16 8.77 -5.59
N THR A 99 18.36 8.75 -4.99
CA THR A 99 19.08 7.52 -4.62
C THR A 99 18.94 7.21 -3.14
N LEU A 100 19.12 5.93 -2.79
CA LEU A 100 19.16 5.43 -1.42
C LEU A 100 20.53 4.84 -1.13
N ARG A 101 21.06 5.03 0.07
CA ARG A 101 22.24 4.34 0.55
C ARG A 101 21.81 3.17 1.44
N ILE A 102 22.22 1.97 1.07
CA ILE A 102 21.99 0.75 1.84
C ILE A 102 23.32 0.32 2.45
N THR A 103 23.31 0.08 3.75
CA THR A 103 24.47 -0.46 4.47
C THR A 103 24.19 -1.89 4.90
N THR A 104 25.03 -2.83 4.46
CA THR A 104 25.01 -4.23 4.91
C THR A 104 26.26 -4.54 5.74
N PHE A 105 26.20 -5.59 6.56
CA PHE A 105 27.34 -6.06 7.36
C PHE A 105 27.73 -7.49 6.97
N SER A 106 29.02 -7.78 7.05
CA SER A 106 29.56 -9.14 6.97
C SER A 106 30.71 -9.28 7.97
N GLY A 107 30.49 -10.02 9.05
CA GLY A 107 31.42 -10.06 10.18
C GLY A 107 31.65 -8.67 10.79
N SER A 108 32.90 -8.22 10.78
CA SER A 108 33.30 -6.89 11.29
C SER A 108 33.36 -5.80 10.22
N MET A 109 33.01 -6.11 8.97
CA MET A 109 33.05 -5.17 7.85
C MET A 109 31.65 -4.64 7.53
N ALA A 110 31.57 -3.34 7.23
CA ALA A 110 30.38 -2.69 6.70
C ALA A 110 30.58 -2.40 5.22
N TYR A 111 29.60 -2.77 4.39
CA TYR A 111 29.54 -2.44 2.98
C TYR A 111 28.43 -1.42 2.73
N ARG A 112 28.72 -0.41 1.90
CA ARG A 112 27.76 0.63 1.54
C ARG A 112 27.57 0.63 0.04
N GLN A 113 26.32 0.60 -0.39
CA GLN A 113 25.95 0.73 -1.80
C GLN A 113 24.91 1.82 -1.98
N ASP A 114 25.10 2.63 -3.01
CA ASP A 114 24.15 3.65 -3.41
C ASP A 114 23.30 3.08 -4.55
N VAL A 115 22.00 2.99 -4.32
CA VAL A 115 21.01 2.40 -5.23
C VAL A 115 20.17 3.51 -5.84
N ASP A 116 19.97 3.45 -7.15
CA ASP A 116 18.91 4.19 -7.84
C ASP A 116 17.71 3.25 -8.04
N PRO A 117 16.61 3.42 -7.29
CA PRO A 117 15.43 2.56 -7.42
C PRO A 117 14.81 2.57 -8.82
N ARG A 118 15.06 3.61 -9.64
CA ARG A 118 14.56 3.70 -11.02
C ARG A 118 15.32 2.80 -11.99
N ALA A 119 16.60 2.54 -11.70
CA ALA A 119 17.48 1.70 -12.50
C ALA A 119 17.54 0.24 -12.00
N CYS A 120 16.71 -0.11 -11.01
CA CYS A 120 16.77 -1.39 -10.35
C CYS A 120 16.53 -2.55 -11.32
N PRO A 121 17.41 -3.57 -11.35
CA PRO A 121 17.24 -4.73 -12.21
C PRO A 121 15.88 -5.37 -11.94
N ARG A 122 15.25 -5.93 -12.97
CA ARG A 122 14.05 -6.74 -12.75
C ARG A 122 14.46 -7.97 -11.92
N PRO A 123 13.69 -8.35 -10.89
CA PRO A 123 13.83 -9.67 -10.29
C PRO A 123 13.60 -10.76 -11.36
#